data_AF-A0A3D4MKM0-F1
#
_entry.id   AF-A0A3D4MKM0-F1
#
_cell.length_a   1.000
_cell.length_b   1.000
_cell.length_c   1.000
_cell.angle_alpha   90.00
_cell.angle_beta   90.00
_cell.angle_gamma   90.00
#
_symmetry.space_group_name_H-M   'P 1'
#
loop_
_entity.id
_entity.type
_entity.pdbx_description
1 polymer ?
#
loop_
_entity_poly.entity_id
_entity_poly.type
_entity_poly.pdbx_seq_one_letter_code
_entity_poly.pdbx_strand_id
1 'polypeptide(L)'
;MNDDVKENVDNISVADVPKLIEDQFELMTSLKENLNLAKSHAKDADLKVREAKEKRIGLFNKKDAMEAMQNSQMSLSEATLKNTEALEKTFEYQQALTNITKFLFGLGVSNIAVNRTIVRELELRLEHASEEEIDDMARQELLNVVHDLKAQEDITKKQTDFSLRLKNVNDELDGIDSDLQGLKQHYNKTIKALNNKITELEHKTKVLQIILILTFLCAIAGIVLAILLKYLL
;
A
#
# COMPACT_ATOMS: atom_id res chain seq x y z
N MET A 1 -6.00 12.62 12.37
CA MET A 1 -4.74 11.94 12.08
C MET A 1 -3.72 13.06 11.96
N ASN A 2 -2.84 13.24 12.95
CA ASN A 2 -1.95 14.41 13.00
C ASN A 2 -0.98 14.38 11.82
N ASP A 3 -0.90 15.50 11.10
CA ASP A 3 -0.08 15.68 9.91
C ASP A 3 1.44 15.75 10.23
N ASP A 4 1.82 15.81 11.51
CA ASP A 4 3.21 15.94 11.96
C ASP A 4 4.07 14.67 11.77
N VAL A 5 3.48 13.52 11.45
CA VAL A 5 4.22 12.25 11.23
C VAL A 5 4.68 12.10 9.78
N LYS A 6 4.15 12.89 8.84
CA LYS A 6 4.46 12.75 7.41
C LYS A 6 5.78 13.37 6.97
N GLU A 7 6.38 14.28 7.74
CA GLU A 7 7.39 15.18 7.16
C GLU A 7 8.82 14.61 7.07
N ASN A 8 9.11 13.39 7.55
CA ASN A 8 10.50 12.87 7.56
C ASN A 8 10.71 11.43 7.03
N VAL A 9 9.69 10.75 6.52
CA VAL A 9 9.83 9.33 6.11
C VAL A 9 10.14 9.15 4.62
N ASP A 10 9.88 10.16 3.79
CA ASP A 10 9.90 10.02 2.33
C ASP A 10 11.32 9.99 1.69
N ASN A 11 12.40 10.11 2.47
CA ASN A 11 13.77 10.18 1.94
C ASN A 11 14.82 9.42 2.76
N ILE A 12 14.43 8.33 3.43
CA ILE A 12 15.35 7.53 4.26
C ILE A 12 16.11 6.54 3.38
N SER A 13 17.45 6.61 3.43
CA SER A 13 18.31 5.64 2.76
C SER A 13 18.21 4.28 3.42
N VAL A 14 18.20 3.20 2.63
CA VAL A 14 18.24 1.81 3.15
C VAL A 14 19.44 1.59 4.09
N ALA A 15 20.55 2.31 3.86
CA ALA A 15 21.75 2.22 4.68
C ALA A 15 21.56 2.76 6.10
N ASP A 16 20.62 3.67 6.32
CA ASP A 16 20.39 4.31 7.61
C ASP A 16 19.41 3.51 8.48
N VAL A 17 18.66 2.59 7.87
CA VAL A 17 17.61 1.78 8.52
C VAL A 17 18.13 1.01 9.74
N PRO A 18 19.28 0.30 9.69
CA PRO A 18 19.77 -0.42 10.87
C PRO A 18 20.04 0.50 12.06
N LYS A 19 20.58 1.70 11.81
CA LYS A 19 20.86 2.66 12.87
C LYS A 19 19.59 3.25 13.46
N LEU A 20 18.61 3.59 12.62
CA LEU A 20 17.30 4.07 13.07
C LEU A 20 16.58 3.05 13.96
N ILE A 21 16.67 1.76 13.61
CA ILE A 21 16.13 0.68 14.44
C ILE A 21 16.89 0.61 15.76
N GLU A 22 18.22 0.63 15.72
CA GLU A 22 19.06 0.63 16.92
C GLU A 22 18.67 1.74 17.90
N ASP A 23 18.51 2.97 17.42
CA ASP A 23 18.12 4.12 18.24
C ASP A 23 16.74 3.90 18.92
N GLN A 24 15.79 3.24 18.24
CA GLN A 24 14.50 2.90 18.85
C GLN A 24 14.63 1.85 19.95
N PHE A 25 15.50 0.86 19.77
CA PHE A 25 15.77 -0.17 20.78
C PHE A 25 16.51 0.41 21.99
N GLU A 26 17.47 1.30 21.78
CA GLU A 26 18.16 2.02 22.85
C GLU A 26 17.17 2.85 23.68
N LEU A 27 16.27 3.58 23.01
CA LEU A 27 15.21 4.34 23.68
C LEU A 27 14.29 3.43 24.50
N MET A 28 13.84 2.32 23.92
CA MET A 28 12.99 1.34 24.61
C MET A 28 13.68 0.78 25.86
N THR A 29 14.96 0.44 25.74
CA THR A 29 15.78 -0.11 26.85
C THR A 29 15.90 0.90 27.99
N SER A 30 16.24 2.16 27.68
CA SER A 30 16.35 3.22 28.69
C SER A 30 15.03 3.46 29.44
N LEU A 31 13.91 3.44 28.73
CA LEU A 31 12.59 3.60 29.35
C LEU A 31 12.21 2.39 30.21
N LYS A 32 12.60 1.18 29.78
CA LYS A 32 12.40 -0.05 30.54
C LYS A 32 13.18 -0.06 31.85
N GLU A 33 14.43 0.40 31.84
CA GLU A 33 15.25 0.53 33.04
C GLU A 33 14.61 1.49 34.05
N ASN A 34 14.16 2.67 33.59
CA ASN A 34 13.45 3.64 34.43
C ASN A 34 12.17 3.06 35.04
N LEU A 35 11.41 2.29 34.26
CA LEU A 35 10.22 1.58 34.72
C LEU A 35 10.58 0.54 35.80
N ASN A 36 11.63 -0.25 35.60
CA ASN A 36 12.06 -1.28 36.53
C ASN A 36 12.51 -0.66 37.87
N LEU A 37 13.23 0.46 37.83
CA LEU A 37 13.61 1.22 39.02
C LEU A 37 12.37 1.73 39.79
N ALA A 38 11.41 2.32 39.09
CA ALA A 38 10.17 2.79 39.71
C ALA A 38 9.37 1.64 40.35
N LYS A 39 9.27 0.49 39.66
CA LYS A 39 8.64 -0.72 40.22
C LYS A 39 9.37 -1.26 41.44
N SER A 40 10.71 -1.20 41.47
CA SER A 40 11.49 -1.61 42.65
C SER A 40 11.18 -0.72 43.85
N HIS A 41 11.21 0.61 43.68
CA HIS A 41 10.86 1.54 44.76
C HIS A 41 9.43 1.36 45.27
N ALA A 42 8.48 1.10 44.36
CA ALA A 42 7.11 0.79 44.72
C ALA A 42 7.02 -0.50 45.56
N LYS A 43 7.73 -1.55 45.16
CA LYS A 43 7.78 -2.83 45.90
C LYS A 43 8.40 -2.68 47.28
N ASP A 44 9.47 -1.91 47.41
CA ASP A 44 10.13 -1.66 48.70
C ASP A 44 9.22 -0.87 49.64
N ALA A 45 8.50 0.13 49.13
CA ALA A 45 7.53 0.87 49.92
C ALA A 45 6.35 -0.02 50.39
N ASP A 46 5.88 -0.91 49.52
CA ASP A 46 4.87 -1.91 49.86
C ASP A 46 5.35 -2.87 50.96
N LEU A 47 6.63 -3.26 50.94
CA LEU A 47 7.24 -4.10 51.97
C LEU A 47 7.27 -3.39 53.33
N LYS A 48 7.68 -2.11 53.37
CA LYS A 48 7.65 -1.28 54.59
C LYS A 48 6.25 -1.19 55.20
N VAL A 49 5.21 -1.09 54.37
CA VAL A 49 3.81 -1.11 54.84
C VAL A 49 3.46 -2.43 55.51
N ARG A 50 3.91 -3.57 54.95
CA ARG A 50 3.67 -4.89 55.55
C ARG A 50 4.38 -5.03 56.87
N GLU A 51 5.66 -4.64 56.95
CA GLU A 51 6.43 -4.65 58.19
C GLU A 51 5.81 -3.76 59.28
N ALA A 52 5.31 -2.58 58.91
CA ALA A 52 4.61 -1.68 59.82
C ALA A 52 3.29 -2.28 60.35
N LYS A 53 2.56 -3.03 59.52
CA LYS A 53 1.35 -3.76 59.93
C LYS A 53 1.65 -4.94 60.86
N GLU A 54 2.79 -5.61 60.69
CA GLU A 54 3.20 -6.76 61.50
C GLU A 54 3.70 -6.36 62.90
N LYS A 55 4.29 -5.17 63.06
CA LYS A 55 4.74 -4.59 64.35
C LYS A 55 3.60 -4.18 65.30
N ARG A 56 2.42 -4.80 65.23
CA ARG A 56 1.25 -4.50 66.07
C ARG A 56 1.60 -4.47 67.57
N ILE A 57 1.58 -3.26 68.14
CA ILE A 57 1.75 -2.97 69.56
C ILE A 57 0.47 -3.37 70.31
N GLY A 58 0.62 -4.02 71.48
CA GLY A 58 -0.49 -4.46 72.32
C GLY A 58 -1.40 -3.31 72.78
N LEU A 59 -2.70 -3.59 72.91
CA LEU A 59 -3.82 -2.65 73.11
C LEU A 59 -3.79 -1.73 74.36
N PHE A 60 -2.74 -1.73 75.17
CA PHE A 60 -2.79 -1.15 76.52
C PHE A 60 -2.24 0.29 76.68
N ASN A 61 -1.73 0.94 75.62
CA ASN A 61 -1.32 2.36 75.64
C ASN A 61 -1.88 3.16 74.46
N LYS A 62 -2.78 4.13 74.73
CA LYS A 62 -3.41 5.00 73.70
C LYS A 62 -2.41 5.82 72.88
N LYS A 63 -1.29 6.24 73.49
CA LYS A 63 -0.24 7.02 72.81
C LYS A 63 0.52 6.16 71.79
N ASP A 64 0.95 4.98 72.22
CA ASP A 64 1.69 4.02 71.38
C ASP A 64 0.82 3.52 70.21
N ALA A 65 -0.49 3.34 70.45
CA ALA A 65 -1.44 3.01 69.39
C ALA A 65 -1.62 4.15 68.36
N MET A 66 -1.60 5.41 68.81
CA MET A 66 -1.73 6.57 67.92
C MET A 66 -0.46 6.80 67.08
N GLU A 67 0.72 6.66 67.68
CA GLU A 67 2.00 6.70 66.96
C GLU A 67 2.11 5.56 65.94
N ALA A 68 1.73 4.33 66.31
CA ALA A 68 1.69 3.19 65.38
C ALA A 68 0.72 3.43 64.20
N MET A 69 -0.45 4.03 64.46
CA MET A 69 -1.41 4.36 63.42
C MET A 69 -0.89 5.47 62.49
N GLN A 70 -0.26 6.51 63.03
CA GLN A 70 0.33 7.59 62.22
C GLN A 70 1.49 7.09 61.35
N ASN A 71 2.36 6.25 61.90
CA ASN A 71 3.46 5.63 61.14
C ASN A 71 2.94 4.70 60.04
N SER A 72 1.87 3.95 60.30
CA SER A 72 1.21 3.11 59.29
C SER A 72 0.59 3.97 58.18
N GLN A 73 -0.04 5.09 58.53
CA GLN A 73 -0.64 6.01 57.57
C GLN A 73 0.43 6.69 56.71
N MET A 74 1.55 7.09 57.30
CA MET A 74 2.69 7.67 56.57
C MET A 74 3.28 6.65 55.59
N SER A 75 3.51 5.41 56.05
CA SER A 75 4.02 4.32 55.20
C SER A 75 3.07 4.01 54.05
N LEU A 76 1.75 3.98 54.31
CA LEU A 76 0.74 3.76 53.28
C LEU A 76 0.72 4.89 52.25
N SER A 77 0.88 6.14 52.69
CA SER A 77 0.96 7.29 51.79
C SER A 77 2.22 7.22 50.92
N GLU A 78 3.38 6.87 51.49
CA GLU A 78 4.63 6.67 50.74
C GLU A 78 4.48 5.59 49.68
N ALA A 79 3.91 4.42 50.05
CA ALA A 79 3.64 3.34 49.10
C ALA A 79 2.66 3.76 48.00
N THR A 80 1.63 4.54 48.34
CA THR A 80 0.67 5.05 47.34
C THR A 80 1.35 5.99 46.34
N LEU A 81 2.22 6.89 46.83
CA LEU A 81 2.99 7.78 45.96
C LEU A 81 3.93 7.00 45.04
N LYS A 82 4.70 6.04 45.58
CA LYS A 82 5.61 5.20 44.77
C LYS A 82 4.89 4.31 43.77
N ASN A 83 3.74 3.75 44.13
CA ASN A 83 2.90 3.03 43.17
C ASN A 83 2.38 3.96 42.06
N THR A 84 2.03 5.21 42.38
CA THR A 84 1.59 6.19 41.37
C THR A 84 2.72 6.56 40.41
N GLU A 85 3.93 6.81 40.93
CA GLU A 85 5.13 7.04 40.11
C GLU A 85 5.41 5.85 39.17
N ALA A 86 5.28 4.61 39.66
CA ALA A 86 5.47 3.40 38.84
C ALA A 86 4.40 3.24 37.75
N LEU A 87 3.14 3.62 38.03
CA LEU A 87 2.08 3.64 37.02
C LEU A 87 2.34 4.70 35.95
N GLU A 88 2.77 5.89 36.34
CA GLU A 88 3.16 6.96 35.41
C GLU A 88 4.26 6.48 34.46
N LYS A 89 5.34 5.89 35.01
CA LYS A 89 6.40 5.29 34.19
C LYS A 89 5.94 4.13 33.31
N THR A 90 4.93 3.37 33.75
CA THR A 90 4.33 2.32 32.91
C THR A 90 3.62 2.94 31.70
N PHE A 91 2.86 4.01 31.90
CA PHE A 91 2.19 4.70 30.80
C PHE A 91 3.17 5.38 29.84
N GLU A 92 4.23 6.02 30.35
CA GLU A 92 5.31 6.58 29.53
C GLU A 92 5.94 5.50 28.63
N TYR A 93 6.27 4.34 29.21
CA TYR A 93 6.83 3.21 28.47
C TYR A 93 5.87 2.69 27.38
N GLN A 94 4.59 2.51 27.70
CA GLN A 94 3.59 2.05 26.73
C GLN A 94 3.38 3.06 25.59
N GLN A 95 3.38 4.35 25.90
CA GLN A 95 3.26 5.40 24.90
C GLN A 95 4.47 5.42 23.98
N ALA A 96 5.68 5.29 24.53
CA ALA A 96 6.89 5.22 23.75
C ALA A 96 6.94 3.97 22.87
N LEU A 97 6.59 2.80 23.40
CA LEU A 97 6.50 1.56 22.62
C LEU A 97 5.53 1.72 21.45
N THR A 98 4.37 2.35 21.67
CA THR A 98 3.40 2.65 20.61
C THR A 98 3.97 3.60 19.53
N ASN A 99 4.77 4.57 19.93
CA ASN A 99 5.39 5.50 18.99
C ASN A 99 6.51 4.81 18.18
N ILE A 100 7.31 3.97 18.83
CA ILE A 100 8.34 3.14 18.20
C ILE A 100 7.72 2.22 17.15
N THR A 101 6.65 1.49 17.52
CA THR A 101 6.00 0.55 16.60
C THR A 101 5.38 1.26 15.39
N LYS A 102 4.74 2.42 15.61
CA LYS A 102 4.25 3.28 14.52
C LYS A 102 5.36 3.78 13.63
N PHE A 103 6.48 4.21 14.20
CA PHE A 103 7.64 4.68 13.45
C PHE A 103 8.21 3.56 12.59
N LEU A 104 8.45 2.37 13.16
CA LEU A 104 8.96 1.22 12.44
C LEU A 104 8.02 0.75 11.31
N PHE A 105 6.71 0.72 11.59
CA PHE A 105 5.72 0.42 10.57
C PHE A 105 5.71 1.47 9.44
N GLY A 106 5.67 2.75 9.79
CA GLY A 106 5.70 3.87 8.85
C GLY A 106 6.96 3.85 7.98
N LEU A 107 8.11 3.58 8.57
CA LEU A 107 9.37 3.41 7.87
C LEU A 107 9.31 2.23 6.89
N GLY A 108 8.77 1.09 7.32
CA GLY A 108 8.71 -0.11 6.48
C GLY A 108 7.73 -0.02 5.31
N VAL A 109 6.64 0.75 5.43
CA VAL A 109 5.69 0.93 4.31
C VAL A 109 6.18 1.91 3.25
N SER A 110 7.26 2.67 3.50
CA SER A 110 7.79 3.68 2.56
C SER A 110 8.41 3.08 1.29
N ASN A 111 9.08 1.93 1.40
CA ASN A 111 9.79 1.29 0.29
C ASN A 111 9.97 -0.22 0.56
N ILE A 112 9.79 -1.07 -0.46
CA ILE A 112 9.98 -2.53 -0.35
C ILE A 112 11.38 -2.92 0.16
N ALA A 113 12.44 -2.22 -0.27
CA ALA A 113 13.81 -2.51 0.18
C ALA A 113 14.01 -2.17 1.66
N VAL A 114 13.42 -1.05 2.11
CA VAL A 114 13.39 -0.64 3.51
C VAL A 114 12.57 -1.64 4.33
N ASN A 115 11.38 -2.03 3.87
CA ASN A 115 10.52 -3.04 4.49
C ASN A 115 11.30 -4.32 4.81
N ARG A 116 11.94 -4.92 3.79
CA ARG A 116 12.71 -6.16 3.93
C ARG A 116 13.85 -6.03 4.94
N THR A 117 14.50 -4.87 4.98
CA THR A 117 15.60 -4.60 5.91
C THR A 117 15.07 -4.53 7.34
N ILE A 118 13.97 -3.81 7.57
CA ILE A 118 13.33 -3.73 8.90
C ILE A 118 12.85 -5.11 9.35
N VAL A 119 12.09 -5.82 8.52
CA VAL A 119 11.56 -7.15 8.87
C VAL A 119 12.69 -8.08 9.32
N ARG A 120 13.78 -8.14 8.53
CA ARG A 120 14.93 -8.96 8.86
C ARG A 120 15.60 -8.55 10.17
N GLU A 121 15.82 -7.26 10.37
CA GLU A 121 16.49 -6.74 11.57
C GLU A 121 15.64 -7.01 12.82
N LEU A 122 14.32 -6.78 12.74
CA LEU A 122 13.39 -7.07 13.82
C LEU A 122 13.35 -8.55 14.17
N GLU A 123 13.26 -9.43 13.16
CA GLU A 123 13.28 -10.88 13.38
C GLU A 123 14.57 -11.34 14.07
N LEU A 124 15.73 -10.87 13.60
CA LEU A 124 17.02 -11.19 14.19
C LEU A 124 17.10 -10.72 15.64
N ARG A 125 16.69 -9.48 15.94
CA ARG A 125 16.71 -8.97 17.33
C ARG A 125 15.75 -9.74 18.23
N LEU A 126 14.53 -10.01 17.76
CA LEU A 126 13.54 -10.74 18.54
C LEU A 126 13.95 -12.19 18.81
N GLU A 127 14.67 -12.84 17.88
CA GLU A 127 15.19 -14.20 18.07
C GLU A 127 16.28 -14.28 19.15
N HIS A 128 17.13 -13.26 19.27
CA HIS A 128 18.29 -13.29 20.16
C HIS A 128 18.10 -12.53 21.48
N ALA A 129 17.08 -11.67 21.59
CA ALA A 129 16.85 -10.88 22.79
C ALA A 129 16.28 -11.70 23.95
N SER A 130 16.85 -11.49 25.14
CA SER A 130 16.31 -12.01 26.40
C SER A 130 15.01 -11.30 26.82
N GLU A 131 14.28 -11.86 27.78
CA GLU A 131 13.11 -11.20 28.42
C GLU A 131 13.50 -9.91 29.17
N GLU A 132 14.76 -9.82 29.61
CA GLU A 132 15.27 -8.66 30.33
C GLU A 132 15.52 -7.48 29.37
N GLU A 133 15.93 -7.78 28.13
CA GLU A 133 16.10 -6.79 27.04
C GLU A 133 14.78 -6.41 26.38
N ILE A 134 13.90 -7.38 26.12
CA ILE A 134 12.59 -7.15 25.51
C ILE A 134 11.53 -7.94 26.28
N ASP A 135 10.70 -7.21 27.01
CA ASP A 135 9.58 -7.80 27.73
C ASP A 135 8.49 -8.34 26.78
N ASP A 136 7.60 -9.19 27.32
CA ASP A 136 6.54 -9.84 26.53
C ASP A 136 5.64 -8.85 25.78
N MET A 137 5.37 -7.69 26.37
CA MET A 137 4.52 -6.67 25.76
C MET A 137 5.22 -6.07 24.54
N ALA A 138 6.46 -5.63 24.69
CA ALA A 138 7.27 -5.10 23.60
C ALA A 138 7.49 -6.15 22.51
N ARG A 139 7.76 -7.40 22.90
CA ARG A 139 7.94 -8.53 21.99
C ARG A 139 6.68 -8.75 21.14
N GLN A 140 5.51 -8.77 21.76
CA GLN A 140 4.26 -8.98 21.05
C GLN A 140 3.96 -7.83 20.08
N GLU A 141 4.15 -6.58 20.51
CA GLU A 141 3.95 -5.41 19.65
C GLU A 141 4.90 -5.41 18.44
N LEU A 142 6.18 -5.74 18.65
CA LEU A 142 7.16 -5.83 17.57
C LEU A 142 6.88 -7.00 16.61
N LEU A 143 6.41 -8.14 17.12
CA LEU A 143 5.95 -9.26 16.28
C LEU A 143 4.75 -8.88 15.41
N ASN A 144 3.81 -8.09 15.96
CA ASN A 144 2.68 -7.56 15.20
C ASN A 144 3.17 -6.64 14.07
N VAL A 145 4.15 -5.76 14.34
CA VAL A 145 4.78 -4.92 13.31
C VAL A 145 5.40 -5.77 12.20
N VAL A 146 6.14 -6.82 12.55
CA VAL A 146 6.73 -7.75 11.55
C VAL A 146 5.65 -8.41 10.69
N HIS A 147 4.57 -8.89 11.32
CA HIS A 147 3.44 -9.49 10.62
C HIS A 147 2.82 -8.50 9.61
N ASP A 148 2.52 -7.28 10.05
CA ASP A 148 1.86 -6.28 9.23
C ASP A 148 2.76 -5.78 8.09
N LEU A 149 4.07 -5.65 8.32
CA LEU A 149 5.04 -5.30 7.29
C LEU A 149 5.15 -6.37 6.20
N LYS A 150 5.12 -7.66 6.56
CA LYS A 150 5.10 -8.76 5.59
C LYS A 150 3.82 -8.77 4.75
N ALA A 151 2.67 -8.54 5.39
CA ALA A 151 1.40 -8.41 4.69
C ALA A 151 1.42 -7.22 3.72
N GLN A 152 1.98 -6.09 4.13
CA GLN A 152 2.15 -4.93 3.27
C GLN A 152 3.09 -5.21 2.09
N GLU A 153 4.20 -5.92 2.30
CA GLU A 153 5.12 -6.28 1.21
C GLU A 153 4.41 -7.13 0.14
N ASP A 154 3.58 -8.09 0.55
CA ASP A 154 2.79 -8.92 -0.36
C ASP A 154 1.79 -8.08 -1.16
N ILE A 155 1.10 -7.12 -0.52
CA ILE A 155 0.20 -6.18 -1.19
C ILE A 155 0.97 -5.36 -2.23
N THR A 156 2.14 -4.80 -1.88
CA THR A 156 2.93 -3.99 -2.83
C THR A 156 3.44 -4.81 -4.01
N LYS A 157 3.83 -6.07 -3.79
CA LYS A 157 4.19 -7.01 -4.87
C LYS A 157 3.01 -7.25 -5.81
N LYS A 158 1.83 -7.55 -5.27
CA LYS A 158 0.60 -7.75 -6.05
C LYS A 158 0.20 -6.51 -6.84
N GLN A 159 0.30 -5.32 -6.25
CA GLN A 159 0.06 -4.06 -6.95
C GLN A 159 1.02 -3.88 -8.13
N THR A 160 2.31 -4.16 -7.93
CA THR A 160 3.31 -4.09 -9.01
C THR A 160 3.00 -5.06 -10.15
N ASP A 161 2.63 -6.31 -9.83
CA ASP A 161 2.22 -7.30 -10.84
C ASP A 161 0.98 -6.84 -11.61
N PHE A 162 -0.04 -6.32 -10.92
CA PHE A 162 -1.23 -5.78 -11.58
C PHE A 162 -0.93 -4.58 -12.47
N SER A 163 -0.07 -3.65 -12.04
CA SER A 163 0.35 -2.52 -12.88
C SER A 163 1.05 -2.97 -14.16
N LEU A 164 1.91 -4.00 -14.09
CA LEU A 164 2.57 -4.57 -15.27
C LEU A 164 1.55 -5.23 -16.22
N ARG A 165 0.61 -6.01 -15.68
CA ARG A 165 -0.45 -6.61 -16.50
C ARG A 165 -1.33 -5.57 -17.17
N LEU A 166 -1.72 -4.51 -16.46
CA LEU A 166 -2.49 -3.41 -17.03
C LEU A 166 -1.74 -2.71 -18.16
N LYS A 167 -0.43 -2.50 -17.99
CA LYS A 167 0.41 -1.94 -19.05
C LYS A 167 0.39 -2.84 -20.29
N ASN A 168 0.58 -4.14 -20.13
CA ASN A 168 0.55 -5.09 -21.25
C ASN A 168 -0.82 -5.07 -21.96
N VAL A 169 -1.92 -5.07 -21.21
CA VAL A 169 -3.26 -4.96 -21.78
C VAL A 169 -3.44 -3.65 -22.56
N ASN A 170 -2.92 -2.52 -22.05
CA ASN A 170 -2.97 -1.25 -22.76
C ASN A 170 -2.16 -1.29 -24.05
N ASP A 171 -0.94 -1.84 -24.01
CA ASP A 171 -0.08 -1.99 -25.19
C ASP A 171 -0.74 -2.90 -26.25
N GLU A 172 -1.44 -3.96 -25.82
CA GLU A 172 -2.24 -4.83 -26.71
C GLU A 172 -3.43 -4.09 -27.33
N LEU A 173 -4.15 -3.27 -26.54
CA LEU A 173 -5.27 -2.47 -27.03
C LEU A 173 -4.81 -1.43 -28.07
N ASP A 174 -3.68 -0.77 -27.84
CA ASP A 174 -3.10 0.17 -28.80
C ASP A 174 -2.71 -0.53 -30.12
N GLY A 175 -2.18 -1.75 -30.02
CA GLY A 175 -1.91 -2.62 -31.18
C GLY A 175 -3.17 -2.93 -31.97
N ILE A 176 -4.24 -3.35 -31.28
CA ILE A 176 -5.54 -3.65 -31.90
C ILE A 176 -6.14 -2.41 -32.58
N ASP A 177 -6.06 -1.24 -31.96
CA ASP A 177 -6.58 0.00 -32.56
C ASP A 177 -5.82 0.36 -33.84
N SER A 178 -4.49 0.23 -33.83
CA SER A 178 -3.65 0.42 -35.02
C SER A 178 -4.03 -0.54 -36.16
N ASP A 179 -4.22 -1.83 -35.85
CA ASP A 179 -4.65 -2.83 -36.82
C ASP A 179 -6.05 -2.52 -37.38
N LEU A 180 -6.99 -2.11 -36.52
CA LEU A 180 -8.34 -1.69 -36.93
C LEU A 180 -8.29 -0.49 -37.88
N GLN A 181 -7.46 0.51 -37.58
CA GLN A 181 -7.26 1.67 -38.44
C GLN A 181 -6.65 1.27 -39.79
N GLY A 182 -5.64 0.39 -39.78
CA GLY A 182 -5.04 -0.17 -40.99
C GLY A 182 -6.05 -0.90 -41.87
N LEU A 183 -6.87 -1.75 -41.26
CA LEU A 183 -7.93 -2.49 -41.95
C LEU A 183 -8.97 -1.55 -42.55
N LYS A 184 -9.41 -0.53 -41.81
CA LYS A 184 -10.35 0.50 -42.28
C LYS A 184 -9.79 1.25 -43.50
N GLN A 185 -8.51 1.61 -43.47
CA GLN A 185 -7.86 2.25 -44.62
C GLN A 185 -7.79 1.32 -45.83
N HIS A 186 -7.46 0.05 -45.63
CA HIS A 186 -7.42 -0.95 -46.70
C HIS A 186 -8.79 -1.13 -47.37
N TYR A 187 -9.86 -1.27 -46.59
CA TYR A 187 -11.22 -1.37 -47.12
C TYR A 187 -11.62 -0.10 -47.89
N ASN A 188 -11.33 1.09 -47.36
CA ASN A 188 -11.63 2.35 -48.04
C ASN A 188 -10.92 2.46 -49.41
N LYS A 189 -9.65 2.05 -49.49
CA LYS A 189 -8.90 1.98 -50.76
C LYS A 189 -9.56 1.01 -51.75
N THR A 190 -9.96 -0.17 -51.26
CA THR A 190 -10.59 -1.21 -52.08
C THR A 190 -11.96 -0.76 -52.61
N ILE A 191 -12.80 -0.17 -51.76
CA ILE A 191 -14.10 0.40 -52.14
C ILE A 191 -13.92 1.48 -53.22
N LYS A 192 -12.96 2.38 -53.04
CA LYS A 192 -12.66 3.43 -54.04
C LYS A 192 -12.23 2.83 -55.39
N ALA A 193 -11.38 1.80 -55.38
CA ALA A 193 -10.95 1.12 -56.59
C ALA A 193 -12.09 0.41 -57.32
N LEU A 194 -12.99 -0.24 -56.57
CA LEU A 194 -14.18 -0.90 -57.11
C LEU A 194 -15.14 0.13 -57.73
N ASN A 195 -15.41 1.25 -57.04
CA ASN A 195 -16.27 2.31 -57.56
C ASN A 195 -15.74 2.87 -58.88
N ASN A 196 -14.42 3.13 -58.97
CA ASN A 196 -13.82 3.58 -60.22
C ASN A 196 -14.02 2.58 -61.37
N LYS A 197 -13.86 1.28 -61.11
CA LYS A 197 -14.13 0.23 -62.12
C LYS A 197 -15.59 0.16 -62.53
N ILE A 198 -16.52 0.31 -61.57
CA ILE A 198 -17.97 0.34 -61.87
C ILE A 198 -18.26 1.52 -62.81
N THR A 199 -17.75 2.72 -62.50
CA THR A 199 -17.93 3.91 -63.36
C THR A 199 -17.36 3.70 -64.77
N GLU A 200 -16.19 3.05 -64.89
CA GLU A 200 -15.61 2.73 -66.19
C GLU A 200 -16.49 1.76 -67.00
N LEU A 201 -17.02 0.71 -66.35
CA LEU A 201 -17.91 -0.26 -66.98
C LEU A 201 -19.26 0.37 -67.37
N GLU A 202 -19.81 1.25 -66.54
CA GLU A 202 -21.03 2.01 -66.86
C GLU A 202 -20.82 2.87 -68.10
N HIS A 203 -19.68 3.56 -68.20
CA HIS A 203 -19.33 4.34 -69.38
C HIS A 203 -19.22 3.46 -70.64
N LYS A 204 -18.47 2.35 -70.56
CA LYS A 204 -18.34 1.39 -71.68
C LYS A 204 -19.69 0.84 -72.12
N THR A 205 -20.57 0.52 -71.18
CA THR A 205 -21.93 0.02 -71.46
C THR A 205 -22.77 1.06 -72.21
N LYS A 206 -22.73 2.33 -71.79
CA LYS A 206 -23.42 3.43 -72.48
C LYS A 206 -22.91 3.61 -73.91
N VAL A 207 -21.59 3.58 -74.12
CA VAL A 207 -20.99 3.66 -75.46
C VAL A 207 -21.46 2.50 -76.34
N LEU A 208 -21.47 1.28 -75.81
CA LEU A 208 -21.92 0.10 -76.55
C LEU A 208 -23.40 0.20 -76.94
N GLN A 209 -24.26 0.69 -76.05
CA GLN A 209 -25.67 0.94 -76.34
C GLN A 209 -25.85 1.93 -77.49
N ILE A 210 -25.08 3.03 -77.49
CA ILE A 210 -25.10 4.02 -78.57
C ILE A 210 -24.69 3.39 -79.90
N ILE A 211 -23.59 2.62 -79.92
CA ILE A 211 -23.13 1.91 -81.12
C ILE A 211 -24.21 0.96 -81.63
N LEU A 212 -24.86 0.20 -80.75
CA LEU A 212 -25.90 -0.75 -81.14
C LEU A 212 -27.09 -0.03 -81.80
N ILE A 213 -27.55 1.08 -81.23
CA ILE A 213 -28.61 1.92 -81.81
C ILE A 213 -28.21 2.43 -83.20
N LEU A 214 -26.97 2.96 -83.34
CA LEU A 214 -26.47 3.44 -84.62
C LEU A 214 -26.40 2.33 -85.69
N THR A 215 -25.92 1.14 -85.33
CA THR A 215 -25.85 0.01 -86.26
C THR A 215 -27.24 -0.43 -86.75
N PHE A 216 -28.24 -0.43 -85.86
CA PHE A 216 -29.62 -0.76 -86.23
C PHE A 216 -30.22 0.28 -87.18
N LEU A 217 -29.98 1.58 -86.93
CA LEU A 217 -30.40 2.67 -87.83
C LEU A 217 -29.76 2.55 -89.21
N CYS A 218 -28.45 2.26 -89.29
CA CYS A 218 -27.76 2.02 -90.56
C CYS A 218 -28.35 0.83 -91.33
N ALA A 219 -28.68 -0.27 -90.64
CA ALA A 219 -29.30 -1.44 -91.27
C ALA A 219 -30.68 -1.09 -91.86
N ILE A 220 -31.52 -0.36 -91.13
CA ILE A 220 -32.83 0.12 -91.62
C ILE A 220 -32.64 0.99 -92.86
N ALA A 221 -31.73 1.97 -92.80
CA ALA A 221 -31.47 2.87 -93.92
C ALA A 221 -31.01 2.11 -95.17
N GLY A 222 -30.15 1.09 -95.01
CA GLY A 222 -29.72 0.21 -96.10
C GLY A 222 -30.87 -0.57 -96.74
N ILE A 223 -31.79 -1.10 -95.94
CA ILE A 223 -32.99 -1.81 -96.45
C ILE A 223 -33.89 -0.85 -97.23
N VAL A 224 -34.16 0.34 -96.68
CA VAL A 224 -34.99 1.37 -97.35
C VAL A 224 -34.38 1.77 -98.69
N LEU A 225 -33.06 1.99 -98.74
CA LEU A 225 -32.34 2.33 -99.97
C LEU A 225 -32.43 1.22 -101.02
N ALA A 226 -32.28 -0.05 -100.61
CA ALA A 226 -32.41 -1.19 -101.50
C ALA A 226 -33.83 -1.31 -102.09
N ILE A 227 -34.87 -1.05 -101.29
CA ILE A 227 -36.26 -1.04 -101.76
C ILE A 227 -36.47 0.08 -102.78
N LEU A 228 -36.01 1.30 -102.49
CA LEU A 228 -36.12 2.45 -103.40
C LEU A 228 -35.44 2.21 -104.76
N LEU A 229 -34.23 1.66 -104.74
CA LEU A 229 -33.50 1.31 -105.97
C LEU A 229 -34.27 0.30 -106.84
N LYS A 230 -35.01 -0.63 -106.21
CA LYS A 230 -35.81 -1.65 -106.92
C LYS A 230 -37.08 -1.09 -107.56
N TYR A 231 -37.57 0.06 -107.09
CA TYR A 231 -38.71 0.77 -107.70
C TYR A 231 -38.29 1.73 -108.83
N LEU A 232 -37.00 2.05 -108.94
CA LEU A 232 -36.42 2.99 -109.91
C LEU A 232 -35.81 2.30 -111.15
N LEU A 233 -35.62 0.98 -111.11
CA LEU A 233 -35.18 0.13 -112.20
C LEU A 233 -36.36 -0.64 -112.81
#